data_AF-A0A939T9C2-F1
#
_entry.id   AF-A0A939T9C2-F1
#
_cell.length_a   1.000
_cell.length_b   1.000
_cell.length_c   1.000
_cell.angle_alpha   90.00
_cell.angle_beta   90.00
_cell.angle_gamma   90.00
#
_symmetry.space_group_name_H-M   'P 1'
#
loop_
_entity.id
_entity.type
_entity.pdbx_description
1 polymer ?
#
loop_
_entity_poly.entity_id
_entity_poly.type
_entity_poly.pdbx_seq_one_letter_code
_entity_poly.pdbx_strand_id
1 'polypeptide(L)'
;MRSRQAIDLAGEELLIFFPYNRENNRALREYTRATDLQWDRRRHAYCLSATAADSPEVCHNLRGFASRRGLRLNRAAAARLGAFVTRTTIERVRAEIHAIDRKLEQDVLPNPGADGEEERREGLRLRRDELNSMLMWPVFPYRPGGCRIASPGSLFHCRYDDGEESVLLISAADIDGYERISPMKPIGTALSTGHIGDSLPLGKGRGALTILDITD
;
A
#
# COMPACT_ATOMS: atom_id res chain seq x y z
N MET A 1 15.47 22.81 17.47
CA MET A 1 15.15 21.36 17.51
C MET A 1 14.45 21.00 16.22
N ARG A 2 15.01 20.12 15.37
CA ARG A 2 14.27 19.61 14.20
C ARG A 2 13.09 18.78 14.73
N SER A 3 11.88 19.08 14.29
CA SER A 3 10.71 18.29 14.64
C SER A 3 10.93 16.87 14.16
N ARG A 4 10.79 15.90 15.07
CA ARG A 4 10.83 14.48 14.72
C ARG A 4 9.70 14.20 13.73
N GLN A 5 10.02 13.56 12.61
CA GLN A 5 9.08 13.17 11.55
C GLN A 5 9.08 11.65 11.42
N ALA A 6 8.19 10.99 12.16
CA ALA A 6 8.21 9.54 12.28
C ALA A 6 6.83 8.95 12.65
N ILE A 7 6.64 7.67 12.36
CA ILE A 7 5.56 6.85 12.90
C ILE A 7 6.20 5.72 13.71
N ASP A 8 5.89 5.67 15.00
CA ASP A 8 6.33 4.60 15.90
C ASP A 8 5.14 3.80 16.41
N LEU A 9 5.30 2.49 16.55
CA LEU A 9 4.42 1.69 17.40
C LEU A 9 5.02 1.65 18.81
N ALA A 10 4.24 2.06 19.82
CA ALA A 10 4.61 2.07 21.23
C ALA A 10 3.49 1.43 22.06
N GLY A 11 3.63 0.13 22.34
CA GLY A 11 2.54 -0.65 22.94
C GLY A 11 1.36 -0.78 21.96
N GLU A 12 0.16 -0.44 22.42
CA GLU A 12 -1.09 -0.48 21.65
C GLU A 12 -1.40 0.84 20.94
N GLU A 13 -0.41 1.71 20.75
CA GLU A 13 -0.60 3.02 20.12
C GLU A 13 0.43 3.26 19.01
N LEU A 14 -0.04 3.78 17.87
CA LEU A 14 0.79 4.42 16.87
C LEU A 14 0.96 5.90 17.20
N LEU A 15 2.22 6.31 17.35
CA LEU A 15 2.63 7.68 17.59
C LEU A 15 3.15 8.29 16.28
N ILE A 16 2.40 9.24 15.73
CA ILE A 16 2.73 9.96 14.51
C ILE A 16 3.34 11.30 14.94
N PHE A 17 4.66 11.36 14.94
CA PHE A 17 5.44 12.57 15.18
C PHE A 17 5.42 13.41 13.91
N PHE A 18 4.62 14.47 13.92
CA PHE A 18 4.54 15.44 12.85
C PHE A 18 4.15 16.80 13.43
N PRO A 19 4.62 17.94 12.86
CA PRO A 19 4.31 19.26 13.39
C PRO A 19 2.79 19.47 13.53
N TYR A 20 2.37 19.84 14.74
CA TYR A 20 0.99 20.21 14.97
C TYR A 20 0.65 21.46 14.17
N ASN A 21 -0.23 21.29 13.20
CA ASN A 21 -0.93 22.35 12.50
C ASN A 21 -2.38 21.89 12.34
N ARG A 22 -3.35 22.79 12.47
CA ARG A 22 -4.77 22.52 12.23
C ARG A 22 -5.01 21.86 10.87
N GLU A 23 -4.30 22.28 9.83
CA GLU A 23 -4.39 21.68 8.49
C GLU A 23 -3.86 20.24 8.47
N ASN A 24 -2.73 19.97 9.14
CA ASN A 24 -2.18 18.61 9.23
C ASN A 24 -3.07 17.69 10.06
N ASN A 25 -3.66 18.21 11.14
CA ASN A 25 -4.63 17.48 11.96
C ASN A 25 -5.87 17.13 11.13
N ARG A 26 -6.41 18.12 10.40
CA ARG A 26 -7.53 17.92 9.49
C ARG A 26 -7.19 16.89 8.42
N ALA A 27 -6.05 17.01 7.75
CA ALA A 27 -5.61 16.07 6.74
C ALA A 27 -5.45 14.66 7.31
N LEU A 28 -4.78 14.50 8.46
CA LEU A 28 -4.64 13.19 9.12
C LEU A 28 -6.01 12.59 9.46
N ARG A 29 -6.96 13.38 9.96
CA ARG A 29 -8.33 12.91 10.25
C ARG A 29 -9.12 12.56 8.98
N GLU A 30 -8.98 13.35 7.92
CA GLU A 30 -9.59 13.08 6.62
C GLU A 30 -9.02 11.79 6.01
N TYR A 31 -7.70 11.57 6.15
CA TYR A 31 -7.02 10.38 5.67
C TYR A 31 -7.34 9.15 6.51
N THR A 32 -7.29 9.22 7.84
CA THR A 32 -7.49 8.01 8.64
C THR A 32 -8.97 7.70 8.87
N ARG A 33 -9.88 8.69 8.78
CA ARG A 33 -11.28 8.56 9.23
C ARG A 33 -11.41 7.95 10.64
N ALA A 34 -10.31 7.93 11.39
CA ALA A 34 -10.21 7.20 12.64
C ALA A 34 -10.77 8.08 13.74
N THR A 35 -11.83 7.59 14.39
CA THR A 35 -12.55 8.31 15.45
C THR A 35 -11.70 8.54 16.69
N ASP A 36 -10.60 7.78 16.85
CA ASP A 36 -9.69 7.78 17.98
C ASP A 36 -8.38 8.56 17.76
N LEU A 37 -8.19 9.24 16.62
CA LEU A 37 -6.98 10.05 16.40
C LEU A 37 -6.96 11.29 17.31
N GLN A 38 -6.02 11.31 18.26
CA GLN A 38 -5.89 12.37 19.27
C GLN A 38 -4.51 13.00 19.24
N TRP A 39 -4.41 14.31 19.54
CA TRP A 39 -3.11 14.96 19.74
C TRP A 39 -2.70 14.85 21.21
N ASP A 40 -1.60 14.14 21.48
CA ASP A 40 -0.99 14.09 22.81
C ASP A 40 0.05 15.22 22.94
N ARG A 41 -0.30 16.23 23.75
CA ARG A 41 0.58 17.38 24.04
C ARG A 41 1.85 16.98 24.77
N ARG A 42 1.83 15.95 25.62
CA ARG A 42 3.00 15.51 26.40
C ARG A 42 4.02 14.82 25.49
N ARG A 43 3.54 14.00 24.57
CA ARG A 43 4.40 13.27 23.61
C ARG A 43 4.71 14.07 22.35
N HIS A 44 4.03 15.20 22.13
CA HIS A 44 4.09 16.00 20.90
C HIS A 44 3.86 15.14 19.63
N ALA A 45 2.83 14.29 19.69
CA ALA A 45 2.50 13.36 18.62
C ALA A 45 0.99 13.19 18.47
N TYR A 46 0.55 12.82 17.26
CA TYR A 46 -0.79 12.27 17.08
C TYR A 46 -0.77 10.80 17.50
N CYS A 47 -1.74 10.39 18.30
CA CYS A 47 -1.90 9.03 18.80
C CYS A 47 -3.11 8.41 18.12
N LEU A 48 -2.93 7.18 17.64
CA LEU A 48 -3.94 6.34 17.04
C LEU A 48 -3.84 4.96 17.70
N SER A 49 -4.96 4.31 18.04
CA SER A 49 -4.88 2.95 18.56
C SER A 49 -4.30 2.01 17.48
N ALA A 50 -3.54 1.02 17.92
CA ALA A 50 -2.97 0.04 17.01
C ALA A 50 -4.07 -0.79 16.33
N THR A 51 -5.21 -1.01 17.01
CA THR A 51 -6.38 -1.69 16.46
C THR A 51 -7.08 -0.87 15.37
N ALA A 52 -7.19 0.45 15.52
CA ALA A 52 -7.69 1.30 14.44
C ALA A 52 -6.81 1.22 13.19
N ALA A 53 -5.50 1.06 13.38
CA ALA A 53 -4.55 0.88 12.28
C ALA A 53 -4.62 -0.50 11.61
N ASP A 54 -5.32 -1.48 12.18
CA ASP A 54 -5.57 -2.76 11.50
C ASP A 54 -6.64 -2.62 10.40
N SER A 55 -7.38 -1.51 10.38
CA SER A 55 -8.26 -1.20 9.26
C SER A 55 -7.44 -1.03 7.98
N PRO A 56 -7.78 -1.76 6.89
CA PRO A 56 -7.07 -1.65 5.64
C PRO A 56 -6.99 -0.23 5.06
N GLU A 57 -8.09 0.51 5.15
CA GLU A 57 -8.19 1.90 4.69
C GLU A 57 -7.24 2.80 5.48
N VAL A 58 -7.21 2.64 6.81
CA VAL A 58 -6.31 3.38 7.70
C VAL A 58 -4.85 3.07 7.40
N CYS A 59 -4.51 1.79 7.24
CA CYS A 59 -3.18 1.33 6.83
C CYS A 59 -2.72 1.99 5.52
N HIS A 60 -3.54 1.89 4.48
CA HIS A 60 -3.26 2.46 3.17
C HIS A 60 -3.04 3.98 3.25
N ASN A 61 -3.92 4.67 3.96
CA ASN A 61 -3.86 6.12 4.09
C ASN A 61 -2.64 6.58 4.92
N LEU A 62 -2.27 5.85 5.98
CA LEU A 62 -1.06 6.12 6.76
C LEU A 62 0.22 5.86 5.97
N ARG A 63 0.29 4.80 5.16
CA ARG A 63 1.41 4.56 4.22
C ARG A 63 1.58 5.74 3.28
N GLY A 64 0.50 6.14 2.61
CA GLY A 64 0.51 7.27 1.67
C GLY A 64 0.91 8.58 2.35
N PHE A 65 0.41 8.83 3.56
CA PHE A 65 0.79 9.99 4.36
C PHE A 65 2.28 9.97 4.73
N ALA A 66 2.79 8.83 5.21
CA ALA A 66 4.19 8.65 5.56
C ALA A 66 5.11 8.87 4.37
N SER A 67 4.79 8.27 3.21
CA SER A 67 5.52 8.47 1.96
C SER A 67 5.53 9.94 1.52
N ARG A 68 4.36 10.59 1.43
CA ARG A 68 4.24 11.99 0.98
C ARG A 68 4.93 13.00 1.89
N ARG A 69 5.00 12.69 3.19
CA ARG A 69 5.59 13.58 4.21
C ARG A 69 6.99 13.17 4.65
N GLY A 70 7.57 12.13 4.05
CA GLY A 70 8.90 11.63 4.38
C GLY A 70 9.03 11.13 5.82
N LEU A 71 7.95 10.58 6.40
CA LEU A 71 7.98 10.06 7.77
C LEU A 71 8.76 8.74 7.82
N ARG A 72 9.66 8.64 8.79
CA ARG A 72 10.35 7.38 9.06
C ARG A 72 9.47 6.46 9.89
N LEU A 73 9.50 5.16 9.60
CA LEU A 73 8.80 4.18 10.42
C LEU A 73 9.79 3.36 11.25
N ASN A 74 9.49 3.15 12.53
CA ASN A 74 10.22 2.12 13.28
C ASN A 74 9.80 0.72 12.78
N ARG A 75 10.58 -0.31 13.16
CA ARG A 75 10.35 -1.68 12.64
C ARG A 75 8.94 -2.19 12.92
N ALA A 76 8.41 -1.92 14.10
CA ALA A 76 7.10 -2.41 14.53
C ALA A 76 5.94 -1.69 13.82
N ALA A 77 6.04 -0.36 13.63
CA ALA A 77 5.09 0.41 12.84
C ALA A 77 5.12 0.00 11.37
N ALA A 78 6.32 -0.17 10.80
CA ALA A 78 6.48 -0.62 9.43
C ALA A 78 5.85 -2.00 9.20
N ALA A 79 6.10 -2.96 10.11
CA ALA A 79 5.52 -4.30 10.05
C ALA A 79 3.98 -4.27 10.14
N ARG A 80 3.42 -3.53 11.11
CA ARG A 80 1.97 -3.44 11.31
C ARG A 80 1.28 -2.78 10.13
N LEU A 81 1.85 -1.67 9.67
CA LEU A 81 1.32 -0.93 8.55
C LEU A 81 1.64 -1.61 7.22
N GLY A 82 2.49 -2.63 7.12
CA GLY A 82 3.03 -3.15 5.85
C GLY A 82 3.77 -2.11 5.01
N ALA A 83 4.41 -1.16 5.69
CA ALA A 83 5.20 -0.06 5.12
C ALA A 83 6.69 -0.42 5.09
N PHE A 84 7.02 -1.57 4.48
CA PHE A 84 8.39 -2.06 4.32
C PHE A 84 8.55 -2.72 2.96
N VAL A 85 9.80 -2.98 2.57
CA VAL A 85 10.15 -3.80 1.41
C VAL A 85 11.15 -4.87 1.82
N THR A 86 11.14 -6.01 1.13
CA THR A 86 12.22 -7.00 1.19
C THR A 86 13.13 -6.85 -0.01
N ARG A 87 14.23 -7.62 -0.05
CA ARG A 87 15.11 -7.65 -1.22
C ARG A 87 14.40 -8.16 -2.48
N THR A 88 13.46 -9.08 -2.33
CA THR A 88 12.72 -9.66 -3.44
C THR A 88 11.56 -8.77 -3.88
N THR A 89 10.89 -8.08 -2.95
CA THR A 89 9.82 -7.14 -3.33
C THR A 89 10.38 -5.88 -3.97
N ILE A 90 11.56 -5.38 -3.55
CA ILE A 90 12.17 -4.20 -4.17
C ILE A 90 12.57 -4.47 -5.63
N GLU A 91 12.99 -5.69 -5.96
CA GLU A 91 13.29 -6.10 -7.34
C GLU A 91 12.01 -6.09 -8.19
N ARG A 92 10.91 -6.62 -7.66
CA ARG A 92 9.60 -6.60 -8.33
C ARG A 92 9.04 -5.18 -8.49
N VAL A 93 9.18 -4.34 -7.48
CA VAL A 93 8.82 -2.91 -7.55
C VAL A 93 9.62 -2.20 -8.64
N ARG A 94 10.93 -2.43 -8.74
CA ARG A 94 11.77 -1.86 -9.81
C ARG A 94 11.37 -2.38 -11.18
N ALA A 95 11.08 -3.68 -11.30
CA ALA A 95 10.59 -4.27 -12.54
C ALA A 95 9.25 -3.65 -12.98
N GLU A 96 8.33 -3.41 -12.04
CA GLU A 96 7.06 -2.72 -12.30
C GLU A 96 7.31 -1.29 -12.80
N ILE A 97 8.17 -0.52 -12.12
CA ILE A 97 8.52 0.86 -12.53
C ILE A 97 9.05 0.86 -13.97
N HIS A 98 10.02 -0.01 -14.29
CA HIS A 98 10.57 -0.10 -15.64
C HIS A 98 9.53 -0.53 -16.68
N ALA A 99 8.60 -1.42 -16.33
CA ALA A 99 7.53 -1.82 -17.22
C ALA A 99 6.51 -0.69 -17.45
N ILE A 100 6.23 0.13 -16.43
CA ILE A 100 5.40 1.34 -16.56
C ILE A 100 6.09 2.38 -17.45
N ASP A 101 7.38 2.66 -17.22
CA ASP A 101 8.16 3.61 -18.02
C ASP A 101 8.13 3.24 -19.51
N ARG A 102 8.38 1.97 -19.84
CA ARG A 102 8.28 1.47 -21.22
C ARG A 102 6.89 1.67 -21.83
N LYS A 103 5.82 1.44 -21.07
CA LYS A 103 4.44 1.68 -21.56
C LYS A 103 4.20 3.16 -21.83
N LEU A 104 4.62 4.04 -20.92
CA LEU A 104 4.47 5.49 -21.07
C LEU A 104 5.28 6.05 -22.26
N GLU A 105 6.43 5.46 -22.59
CA GLU A 105 7.25 5.80 -23.76
C GLU A 105 6.68 5.27 -25.08
N GLN A 106 6.02 4.12 -25.08
CA GLN A 106 5.38 3.55 -26.26
C GLN A 106 4.08 4.28 -26.62
N ASP A 107 3.37 4.81 -25.62
CA ASP A 107 2.12 5.55 -25.74
C ASP A 107 2.31 7.04 -26.15
N VAL A 108 3.43 7.39 -26.81
CA VAL A 108 3.78 8.80 -27.15
C VAL A 108 2.99 9.37 -28.32
N LEU A 109 2.29 8.55 -29.11
CA LEU A 109 1.38 9.03 -30.15
C LEU A 109 -0.05 9.08 -29.59
N PRO A 110 -0.58 10.26 -29.21
CA PRO A 110 -1.96 10.37 -28.77
C PRO A 110 -2.86 9.93 -29.93
N ASN A 111 -3.67 8.89 -29.71
CA ASN A 111 -4.69 8.55 -30.67
C ASN A 111 -5.86 9.52 -30.43
N PRO A 112 -6.15 10.49 -31.32
CA PRO A 112 -7.03 11.63 -31.01
C PRO A 112 -8.50 11.27 -30.77
N GLY A 113 -8.85 9.98 -30.75
CA GLY A 113 -10.20 9.46 -30.49
C GLY A 113 -10.26 8.36 -29.43
N ALA A 114 -9.19 8.13 -28.65
CA ALA A 114 -9.21 7.16 -27.56
C ALA A 114 -9.68 7.81 -26.25
N ASP A 115 -11.01 7.86 -26.06
CA ASP A 115 -11.60 8.23 -24.77
C ASP A 115 -11.03 7.33 -23.65
N GLY A 116 -10.48 7.95 -22.60
CA GLY A 116 -9.87 7.25 -21.45
C GLY A 116 -8.37 6.97 -21.53
N GLU A 117 -7.69 7.35 -22.62
CA GLU A 117 -6.23 7.16 -22.73
C GLU A 117 -5.44 8.07 -21.78
N GLU A 118 -5.85 9.34 -21.63
CA GLU A 118 -5.21 10.25 -20.67
C GLU A 118 -5.44 9.80 -19.22
N GLU A 119 -6.64 9.31 -18.89
CA GLU A 119 -6.94 8.75 -17.56
C GLU A 119 -6.06 7.53 -17.26
N ARG A 120 -5.87 6.64 -18.23
CA ARG A 120 -4.96 5.50 -18.11
C ARG A 120 -3.51 5.95 -17.90
N ARG A 121 -3.03 6.94 -18.66
CA ARG A 121 -1.66 7.47 -18.52
C ARG A 121 -1.45 8.11 -17.17
N GLU A 122 -2.41 8.89 -16.70
CA GLU A 122 -2.36 9.47 -15.37
C GLU A 122 -2.36 8.40 -14.28
N GLY A 123 -3.19 7.36 -14.41
CA GLY A 123 -3.16 6.20 -13.50
C GLY A 123 -1.80 5.50 -13.45
N LEU A 124 -1.11 5.38 -14.59
CA LEU A 124 0.25 4.84 -14.64
C LEU A 124 1.29 5.77 -13.98
N ARG A 125 1.20 7.09 -14.19
CA ARG A 125 2.07 8.07 -13.53
C ARG A 125 1.90 8.03 -12.02
N LEU A 126 0.65 8.05 -11.55
CA LEU A 126 0.34 7.96 -10.12
C LEU A 126 0.91 6.67 -9.50
N ARG A 127 0.70 5.52 -10.17
CA ARG A 127 1.26 4.25 -9.70
C ARG A 127 2.79 4.27 -9.65
N ARG A 128 3.44 4.84 -10.66
CA ARG A 128 4.90 4.99 -10.70
C ARG A 128 5.41 5.82 -9.53
N ASP A 129 4.76 6.93 -9.22
CA ASP A 129 5.14 7.81 -8.11
C ASP A 129 4.93 7.13 -6.76
N GLU A 130 3.84 6.35 -6.60
CA GLU A 130 3.62 5.49 -5.44
C GLU A 130 4.78 4.50 -5.24
N LEU A 131 5.14 3.76 -6.29
CA LEU A 131 6.24 2.77 -6.26
C LEU A 131 7.58 3.43 -5.94
N ASN A 132 7.88 4.59 -6.52
CA ASN A 132 9.09 5.35 -6.21
C ASN A 132 9.12 5.78 -4.74
N SER A 133 7.99 6.20 -4.18
CA SER A 133 7.90 6.56 -2.76
C SER A 133 8.18 5.37 -1.83
N MET A 134 7.85 4.16 -2.26
CA MET A 134 8.06 2.93 -1.49
C MET A 134 9.53 2.50 -1.46
N LEU A 135 10.35 2.93 -2.43
CA LEU A 135 11.79 2.69 -2.39
C LEU A 135 12.49 3.38 -1.21
N MET A 136 11.81 4.33 -0.56
CA MET A 136 12.28 5.01 0.66
C MET A 136 11.86 4.29 1.95
N TRP A 137 11.07 3.23 1.86
CA TRP A 137 10.64 2.45 3.02
C TRP A 137 11.79 1.63 3.62
N PRO A 138 11.70 1.27 4.91
CA PRO A 138 12.69 0.40 5.52
C PRO A 138 12.79 -0.94 4.79
N VAL A 139 14.03 -1.33 4.47
CA VAL A 139 14.34 -2.62 3.85
C VAL A 139 14.55 -3.66 4.94
N PHE A 140 13.77 -4.74 4.91
CA PHE A 140 13.93 -5.88 5.79
C PHE A 140 14.51 -7.08 5.05
N PRO A 141 15.33 -7.92 5.71
CA PRO A 141 15.84 -9.13 5.08
C PRO A 141 14.72 -10.14 4.78
N TYR A 142 13.67 -10.15 5.60
CA TYR A 142 12.50 -11.01 5.48
C TYR A 142 11.26 -10.26 5.94
N ARG A 143 10.09 -10.73 5.48
CA ARG A 143 8.79 -10.30 5.99
C ARG A 143 8.76 -10.40 7.53
N PRO A 144 8.37 -9.34 8.25
CA PRO A 144 8.22 -9.42 9.70
C PRO A 144 7.14 -10.44 10.09
N GLY A 145 7.42 -11.26 11.10
CA GLY A 145 6.44 -12.20 11.64
C GLY A 145 5.17 -11.50 12.12
N GLY A 146 4.01 -12.10 11.84
CA GLY A 146 2.70 -11.53 12.17
C GLY A 146 2.21 -10.42 11.23
N CYS A 147 2.96 -10.09 10.17
CA CYS A 147 2.50 -9.13 9.16
C CYS A 147 1.45 -9.77 8.24
N ARG A 148 0.18 -9.43 8.45
CA ARG A 148 -0.96 -9.97 7.70
C ARG A 148 -1.36 -9.15 6.47
N ILE A 149 -0.73 -7.99 6.26
CA ILE A 149 -1.10 -7.04 5.21
C ILE A 149 -0.01 -6.95 4.13
N ALA A 150 -0.40 -6.94 2.87
CA ALA A 150 0.57 -6.92 1.78
C ALA A 150 1.45 -5.65 1.77
N SER A 151 2.73 -5.87 1.52
CA SER A 151 3.65 -4.86 1.00
C SER A 151 3.43 -4.72 -0.51
N PRO A 152 3.59 -3.53 -1.09
CA PRO A 152 3.71 -3.38 -2.54
C PRO A 152 4.79 -4.32 -3.10
N GLY A 153 4.45 -4.99 -4.19
CA GLY A 153 5.29 -6.04 -4.74
C GLY A 153 5.31 -7.34 -3.93
N SER A 154 4.33 -7.62 -3.05
CA SER A 154 4.10 -8.96 -2.48
C SER A 154 3.40 -9.88 -3.50
N LEU A 155 3.56 -11.19 -3.36
CA LEU A 155 2.70 -12.19 -4.01
C LEU A 155 1.56 -12.55 -3.06
N PHE A 156 0.39 -12.79 -3.64
CA PHE A 156 -0.80 -13.26 -2.95
C PHE A 156 -1.04 -14.69 -3.38
N HIS A 157 -0.96 -15.63 -2.43
CA HIS A 157 -1.45 -16.98 -2.65
C HIS A 157 -2.93 -16.99 -2.29
N CYS A 158 -3.76 -17.31 -3.27
CA CYS A 158 -5.19 -17.21 -3.14
C CYS A 158 -5.89 -18.50 -3.60
N ARG A 159 -7.08 -18.74 -3.04
CA ARG A 159 -7.96 -19.83 -3.45
C ARG A 159 -9.31 -19.30 -3.92
N TYR A 160 -9.75 -19.77 -5.08
CA TYR A 160 -11.06 -19.50 -5.64
C TYR A 160 -12.13 -20.42 -5.04
N ASP A 161 -13.41 -20.06 -5.17
CA ASP A 161 -14.53 -20.86 -4.64
C ASP A 161 -14.64 -22.27 -5.23
N ASP A 162 -14.15 -22.48 -6.45
CA ASP A 162 -14.07 -23.80 -7.09
C ASP A 162 -12.92 -24.68 -6.54
N GLY A 163 -12.10 -24.11 -5.65
CA GLY A 163 -10.97 -24.79 -5.02
C GLY A 163 -9.64 -24.60 -5.76
N GLU A 164 -9.61 -23.94 -6.91
CA GLU A 164 -8.35 -23.64 -7.62
C GLU A 164 -7.50 -22.65 -6.81
N GLU A 165 -6.18 -22.81 -6.86
CA GLU A 165 -5.23 -21.93 -6.19
C GLU A 165 -4.31 -21.23 -7.19
N SER A 166 -4.12 -19.92 -7.02
CA SER A 166 -3.24 -19.09 -7.85
C SER A 166 -2.30 -18.25 -7.00
N VAL A 167 -1.18 -17.86 -7.61
CA VAL A 167 -0.25 -16.88 -7.05
C VAL A 167 -0.30 -15.60 -7.88
N LEU A 168 -0.85 -14.55 -7.29
CA LEU A 168 -1.15 -13.28 -7.96
C LEU A 168 -0.17 -12.18 -7.55
N LEU A 169 0.20 -11.34 -8.50
CA LEU A 169 0.94 -10.10 -8.27
C LEU A 169 0.09 -8.90 -8.66
N ILE A 170 -0.06 -7.95 -7.73
CA ILE A 170 -0.68 -6.65 -8.05
C ILE A 170 0.35 -5.79 -8.76
N SER A 171 0.12 -5.53 -10.04
CA SER A 171 1.00 -4.70 -10.85
C SER A 171 0.24 -3.96 -11.96
N ALA A 172 0.58 -2.70 -12.21
CA ALA A 172 0.01 -1.93 -13.32
C ALA A 172 0.58 -2.30 -14.69
N ALA A 173 1.72 -3.00 -14.72
CA ALA A 173 2.34 -3.50 -15.94
C ALA A 173 2.74 -4.97 -15.80
N ASP A 174 2.94 -5.64 -16.94
CA ASP A 174 3.25 -7.06 -16.96
C ASP A 174 4.69 -7.27 -16.49
N ILE A 175 4.87 -8.24 -15.59
CA ILE A 175 6.18 -8.63 -15.06
C ILE A 175 6.32 -10.12 -15.35
N ASP A 176 7.40 -10.47 -16.05
CA ASP A 176 7.61 -11.83 -16.54
C ASP A 176 7.59 -12.84 -15.39
N GLY A 177 6.86 -13.94 -15.60
CA GLY A 177 6.76 -15.05 -14.64
C GLY A 177 5.68 -14.90 -13.56
N TYR A 178 4.87 -13.85 -13.58
CA TYR A 178 3.82 -13.63 -12.58
C TYR A 178 2.42 -13.46 -13.20
N GLU A 179 1.42 -14.08 -12.60
CA GLU A 179 0.02 -13.81 -12.91
C GLU A 179 -0.36 -12.42 -12.37
N ARG A 180 -0.78 -11.52 -13.26
CA ARG A 180 -0.97 -10.11 -12.93
C ARG A 180 -2.43 -9.76 -12.66
N ILE A 181 -2.66 -9.06 -11.56
CA ILE A 181 -3.88 -8.28 -11.31
C ILE A 181 -3.57 -6.79 -11.35
N SER A 182 -4.34 -6.04 -12.15
CA SER A 182 -4.18 -4.59 -12.24
C SER A 182 -4.70 -3.91 -10.96
N PRO A 183 -3.92 -3.00 -10.32
CA PRO A 183 -4.38 -2.23 -9.16
C PRO A 183 -5.57 -1.31 -9.46
N MET A 184 -5.76 -0.96 -10.75
CA MET A 184 -6.87 -0.12 -11.23
C MET A 184 -8.20 -0.87 -11.34
N LYS A 185 -8.21 -2.20 -11.17
CA LYS A 185 -9.45 -2.99 -11.18
C LYS A 185 -9.97 -3.16 -9.74
N PRO A 186 -11.29 -3.30 -9.53
CA PRO A 186 -11.88 -3.46 -8.19
C PRO A 186 -11.20 -4.55 -7.34
N ILE A 187 -10.91 -5.71 -7.93
CA ILE A 187 -10.23 -6.81 -7.23
C ILE A 187 -8.77 -6.46 -6.87
N GLY A 188 -8.07 -5.73 -7.73
CA GLY A 188 -6.70 -5.26 -7.44
C GLY A 188 -6.67 -4.21 -6.33
N THR A 189 -7.64 -3.30 -6.32
CA THR A 189 -7.82 -2.36 -5.21
C THR A 189 -8.10 -3.11 -3.91
N ALA A 190 -9.03 -4.07 -3.92
CA ALA A 190 -9.37 -4.86 -2.74
C ALA A 190 -8.16 -5.67 -2.22
N LEU A 191 -7.43 -6.36 -3.10
CA LEU A 191 -6.23 -7.11 -2.75
C LEU A 191 -5.12 -6.22 -2.18
N SER A 192 -4.97 -4.98 -2.67
CA SER A 192 -3.92 -4.06 -2.17
C SER A 192 -4.08 -3.68 -0.69
N THR A 193 -5.29 -3.85 -0.18
CA THR A 193 -5.68 -3.63 1.21
C THR A 193 -6.07 -4.94 1.92
N GLY A 194 -6.05 -6.08 1.22
CA GLY A 194 -6.51 -7.35 1.78
C GLY A 194 -5.55 -7.92 2.82
N HIS A 195 -6.12 -8.67 3.76
CA HIS A 195 -5.40 -9.44 4.76
C HIS A 195 -5.48 -10.94 4.51
N ILE A 196 -4.50 -11.67 5.03
CA ILE A 196 -4.57 -13.14 5.09
C ILE A 196 -5.86 -13.56 5.81
N GLY A 197 -6.67 -14.38 5.13
CA GLY A 197 -7.98 -14.85 5.54
C GLY A 197 -9.16 -14.08 4.95
N ASP A 198 -8.94 -12.94 4.30
CA ASP A 198 -10.01 -12.17 3.68
C ASP A 198 -10.59 -12.91 2.47
N SER A 199 -11.92 -12.87 2.35
CA SER A 199 -12.66 -13.37 1.18
C SER A 199 -13.14 -12.17 0.36
N LEU A 200 -12.58 -12.03 -0.85
CA LEU A 200 -12.81 -10.90 -1.73
C LEU A 200 -13.75 -11.29 -2.88
N PRO A 201 -14.85 -10.57 -3.11
CA PRO A 201 -15.76 -10.88 -4.20
C PRO A 201 -15.12 -10.56 -5.56
N LEU A 202 -15.23 -11.47 -6.53
CA LEU A 202 -14.72 -11.27 -7.90
C LEU A 202 -15.68 -10.46 -8.79
N GLY A 203 -16.84 -10.08 -8.27
CA GLY A 203 -17.86 -9.27 -8.95
C GLY A 203 -19.27 -9.87 -8.89
N LYS A 204 -20.25 -9.24 -9.53
CA LYS A 204 -21.65 -9.71 -9.51
C LYS A 204 -21.76 -11.13 -10.08
N GLY A 205 -22.10 -12.09 -9.24
CA GLY A 205 -22.33 -13.49 -9.61
C GLY A 205 -21.08 -14.29 -9.96
N ARG A 206 -19.89 -13.71 -9.79
CA ARG A 206 -18.61 -14.42 -9.83
C ARG A 206 -18.26 -14.73 -8.37
N GLY A 207 -17.72 -15.92 -8.10
CA GLY A 207 -17.40 -16.36 -6.74
C GLY A 207 -16.42 -15.44 -6.00
N ALA A 208 -15.94 -15.89 -4.85
CA ALA A 208 -14.95 -15.19 -4.07
C ALA A 208 -13.53 -15.75 -4.30
N LEU A 209 -12.56 -14.94 -3.91
CA LEU A 209 -11.16 -15.25 -3.82
C LEU A 209 -10.74 -15.10 -2.35
N THR A 210 -10.23 -16.15 -1.74
CA THR A 210 -9.73 -16.11 -0.36
C THR A 210 -8.22 -15.95 -0.37
N ILE A 211 -7.69 -14.97 0.37
CA ILE A 211 -6.24 -14.80 0.55
C ILE A 211 -5.74 -15.84 1.56
N LEU A 212 -4.96 -16.81 1.09
CA LEU A 212 -4.38 -17.86 1.93
C LEU A 212 -3.08 -17.39 2.60
N ASP A 213 -2.21 -16.74 1.82
CA ASP A 213 -0.91 -16.28 2.29
C ASP A 213 -0.40 -15.08 1.48
N ILE A 214 0.57 -14.35 2.04
CA ILE A 214 1.23 -13.21 1.41
C ILE A 214 2.75 -13.39 1.54
N THR A 215 3.43 -13.48 0.40
CA THR A 215 4.87 -13.78 0.34
C THR A 215 5.67 -12.68 -0.36
N ASP A 216 6.88 -12.46 0.14
CA ASP A 216 7.80 -11.41 -0.29
C ASP A 216 9.04 -12.00 -0.95
#